data_AF-A0A8S3GE89-F1
#
_entry.id   AF-A0A8S3GE89-F1
#
_cell.length_a   1.000
_cell.length_b   1.000
_cell.length_c   1.000
_cell.angle_alpha   90.00
_cell.angle_beta   90.00
_cell.angle_gamma   90.00
#
_symmetry.space_group_name_H-M   'P 1'
#
loop_
_entity.id
_entity.type
_entity.pdbx_description
1 polymer ?
#
loop_
_entity_poly.entity_id
_entity_poly.type
_entity_poly.pdbx_seq_one_letter_code
_entity_poly.pdbx_strand_id
1 'polypeptide(L)'
;MIRTISVRKNEKTPLNTTKSYKVANVHVTPTSTCIMPLEATGGHRALRHKDFNGVNDFCLVYLKPDSGAKYIKKCDRYQRVFQSGIEICNNRYHAFGASNSQLRESSYWFIRAKSREEAHEKRQKFGDFSR
;
A
#
# COMPACT_ATOMS: atom_id res chain seq x y z
N MET A 1 -51.05 -8.56 37.61
CA MET A 1 -50.40 -9.25 36.47
C MET A 1 -49.39 -8.30 35.84
N ILE A 2 -48.10 -8.54 36.06
CA ILE A 2 -46.99 -7.69 35.56
C ILE A 2 -46.45 -8.37 34.30
N ARG A 3 -46.47 -7.68 33.15
CA ARG A 3 -45.88 -8.17 31.89
C ARG A 3 -44.47 -7.61 31.76
N THR A 4 -43.48 -8.49 31.88
CA THR A 4 -42.05 -8.24 31.70
C THR A 4 -41.75 -7.92 30.23
N ILE A 5 -41.17 -6.76 29.97
CA ILE A 5 -40.67 -6.36 28.64
C ILE A 5 -39.30 -7.00 28.46
N SER A 6 -39.21 -7.99 27.56
CA SER A 6 -37.95 -8.63 27.19
C SER A 6 -37.15 -7.70 26.29
N VAL A 7 -36.07 -7.14 26.82
CA VAL A 7 -35.08 -6.33 26.10
C VAL A 7 -34.41 -7.21 25.06
N ARG A 8 -34.66 -6.94 23.77
CA ARG A 8 -33.93 -7.56 22.67
C ARG A 8 -32.45 -7.22 22.84
N LYS A 9 -31.62 -8.23 23.12
CA LYS A 9 -30.16 -8.13 23.00
C LYS A 9 -29.86 -7.76 21.55
N ASN A 10 -29.33 -6.55 21.33
CA ASN A 10 -28.66 -6.22 20.09
C ASN A 10 -27.48 -7.19 19.93
N GLU A 11 -27.66 -8.19 19.08
CA GLU A 11 -26.56 -8.99 18.55
C GLU A 11 -25.60 -8.03 17.88
N LYS A 12 -24.41 -7.90 18.48
CA LYS A 12 -23.29 -7.19 17.88
C LYS A 12 -22.97 -7.89 16.58
N THR A 13 -23.26 -7.22 15.46
CA THR A 13 -22.79 -7.61 14.13
C THR A 13 -21.28 -7.85 14.20
N PRO A 14 -20.77 -9.00 13.73
CA PRO A 14 -19.34 -9.27 13.81
C PRO A 14 -18.56 -8.23 12.99
N LEU A 15 -17.63 -7.57 13.67
CA LEU A 15 -16.77 -6.52 13.15
C LEU A 15 -15.70 -7.11 12.22
N ASN A 16 -15.64 -6.59 10.99
CA ASN A 16 -14.53 -6.67 10.02
C ASN A 16 -14.11 -8.07 9.50
N THR A 17 -14.81 -8.55 8.47
CA THR A 17 -14.13 -9.29 7.39
C THR A 17 -13.18 -8.34 6.65
N THR A 18 -11.91 -8.33 7.05
CA THR A 18 -10.85 -7.60 6.33
C THR A 18 -10.78 -8.15 4.92
N LYS A 19 -11.33 -7.43 3.92
CA LYS A 19 -11.21 -7.83 2.52
C LYS A 19 -9.73 -7.93 2.17
N SER A 20 -9.32 -9.11 1.72
CA SER A 20 -7.96 -9.38 1.28
C SER A 20 -7.87 -9.17 -0.23
N TYR A 21 -6.80 -8.53 -0.69
CA TYR A 21 -6.59 -8.16 -2.09
C TYR A 21 -5.29 -8.77 -2.58
N LYS A 22 -5.31 -9.34 -3.79
CA LYS A 22 -4.09 -9.79 -4.46
C LYS A 22 -3.47 -8.58 -5.15
N VAL A 23 -2.29 -8.16 -4.68
CA VAL A 23 -1.57 -7.02 -5.25
C VAL A 23 -0.14 -7.45 -5.56
N ALA A 24 0.48 -6.84 -6.56
CA ALA A 24 1.86 -7.10 -6.91
C ALA A 24 2.79 -6.73 -5.74
N ASN A 25 3.61 -7.67 -5.30
CA ASN A 25 4.60 -7.48 -4.26
C ASN A 25 5.99 -7.39 -4.88
N VAL A 26 6.77 -6.41 -4.43
CA VAL A 26 8.08 -6.10 -5.01
C VAL A 26 9.07 -5.95 -3.87
N HIS A 27 10.15 -6.70 -3.92
CA HIS A 27 11.28 -6.50 -3.03
C HIS A 27 12.34 -5.68 -3.74
N VAL A 28 12.68 -4.54 -3.17
CA VAL A 28 13.80 -3.72 -3.62
C VAL A 28 14.91 -3.86 -2.60
N THR A 29 16.06 -4.32 -3.08
CA THR A 29 17.29 -4.36 -2.31
C THR A 29 18.30 -3.36 -2.88
N PRO A 30 19.42 -3.08 -2.19
CA PRO A 30 20.44 -2.18 -2.72
C PRO A 30 21.00 -2.63 -4.07
N THR A 31 21.07 -3.94 -4.33
CA THR A 31 21.57 -4.46 -5.62
C THR A 31 20.49 -4.93 -6.57
N SER A 32 19.28 -5.26 -6.10
CA SER A 32 18.29 -5.97 -6.93
C SER A 32 16.86 -5.48 -6.76
N THR A 33 16.02 -5.84 -7.73
CA THR A 33 14.57 -5.69 -7.67
C THR A 33 13.94 -7.02 -8.05
N CYS A 34 13.18 -7.60 -7.14
CA CYS A 34 12.58 -8.91 -7.29
C CYS A 34 11.06 -8.79 -7.26
N ILE A 35 10.40 -9.30 -8.30
CA ILE A 35 8.94 -9.43 -8.34
C ILE A 35 8.58 -10.70 -7.58
N MET A 36 7.73 -10.56 -6.57
CA MET A 36 7.30 -11.66 -5.72
C MET A 36 5.97 -12.23 -6.21
N PRO A 37 5.62 -13.46 -5.83
CA PRO A 37 4.29 -14.00 -6.07
C PRO A 37 3.18 -13.08 -5.55
N LEU A 38 2.00 -13.17 -6.16
CA LEU A 38 0.83 -12.40 -5.71
C LEU A 38 0.35 -12.91 -4.35
N GLU A 39 0.57 -12.12 -3.31
CA GLU A 39 0.11 -12.42 -1.96
C GLU A 39 -1.14 -11.62 -1.60
N ALA A 40 -1.94 -12.21 -0.74
CA ALA A 40 -3.18 -11.62 -0.26
C ALA A 40 -2.85 -10.58 0.83
N THR A 41 -3.04 -9.30 0.52
CA THR A 41 -2.71 -8.17 1.40
C THR A 41 -3.98 -7.46 1.90
N GLY A 42 -3.94 -6.99 3.14
CA GLY A 42 -4.98 -6.13 3.70
C GLY A 42 -5.08 -4.83 2.91
N GLY A 43 -6.23 -4.57 2.29
CA GLY A 43 -6.37 -3.42 1.40
C GLY A 43 -6.50 -2.08 2.13
N HIS A 44 -6.03 -1.00 1.50
CA HIS A 44 -6.28 0.37 1.95
C HIS A 44 -7.42 1.04 1.17
N ARG A 45 -7.88 2.21 1.65
CA ARG A 45 -9.03 2.92 1.07
C ARG A 45 -8.88 3.24 -0.42
N ALA A 46 -7.65 3.47 -0.91
CA ALA A 46 -7.44 3.87 -2.30
C ALA A 46 -7.69 2.74 -3.31
N LEU A 47 -7.48 1.48 -2.92
CA LEU A 47 -7.80 0.31 -3.76
C LEU A 47 -9.28 0.23 -4.13
N ARG A 48 -10.15 0.95 -3.42
CA ARG A 48 -11.61 0.96 -3.61
C ARG A 48 -12.12 2.26 -4.25
N HIS A 49 -11.23 3.18 -4.59
CA HIS A 49 -11.64 4.48 -5.13
C HIS A 49 -11.95 4.35 -6.61
N LYS A 50 -13.11 4.86 -7.02
CA LYS A 50 -13.70 4.70 -8.37
C LYS A 50 -12.81 5.23 -9.51
N ASP A 51 -11.91 6.14 -9.21
CA ASP A 51 -11.01 6.76 -10.20
C ASP A 51 -9.76 5.91 -10.51
N PHE A 52 -9.59 4.74 -9.87
CA PHE A 52 -8.48 3.81 -10.16
C PHE A 52 -9.02 2.48 -10.66
N ASN A 53 -8.17 1.74 -11.37
CA ASN A 53 -8.46 0.39 -11.86
C ASN A 53 -8.35 -0.69 -10.76
N GLY A 54 -8.81 -0.36 -9.56
CA GLY A 54 -8.73 -1.23 -8.39
C GLY A 54 -7.30 -1.65 -8.05
N VAL A 55 -7.12 -2.94 -7.73
CA VAL A 55 -5.83 -3.52 -7.29
C VAL A 55 -4.72 -3.46 -8.33
N ASN A 56 -5.06 -3.41 -9.62
CA ASN A 56 -4.10 -3.50 -10.72
C ASN A 56 -3.25 -2.22 -10.87
N ASP A 57 -3.74 -1.10 -10.35
CA ASP A 57 -3.02 0.17 -10.35
C ASP A 57 -2.03 0.28 -9.20
N PHE A 58 -1.97 -0.70 -8.29
CA PHE A 58 -1.12 -0.61 -7.11
C PHE A 58 -0.10 -1.74 -7.07
N CYS A 59 1.03 -1.45 -6.44
CA CYS A 59 1.98 -2.46 -6.00
C CYS A 59 2.50 -2.13 -4.60
N LEU A 60 2.81 -3.16 -3.81
CA LEU A 60 3.40 -3.01 -2.50
C LEU A 60 4.91 -3.27 -2.60
N VAL A 61 5.69 -2.25 -2.24
CA VAL A 61 7.15 -2.27 -2.34
C VAL A 61 7.75 -2.41 -0.96
N TYR A 62 8.57 -3.44 -0.76
CA TYR A 62 9.34 -3.66 0.46
C TYR A 62 10.81 -3.31 0.20
N LEU A 63 11.38 -2.47 1.05
CA LEU A 63 12.82 -2.21 1.05
C LEU A 63 13.51 -3.23 1.96
N LYS A 64 14.36 -4.09 1.39
CA LYS A 64 15.06 -5.15 2.11
C LYS A 64 16.57 -5.08 1.89
N PRO A 65 17.41 -5.36 2.90
CA PRO A 65 18.87 -5.40 2.71
C PRO A 65 19.28 -6.63 1.86
N ASP A 66 20.42 -6.57 1.17
CA ASP A 66 20.93 -7.68 0.35
C ASP A 66 21.36 -8.90 1.18
N SER A 67 21.77 -8.68 2.43
CA SER A 67 21.99 -9.65 3.53
C SER A 67 22.88 -8.96 4.56
N GLY A 68 22.67 -9.22 5.85
CA GLY A 68 23.58 -8.78 6.94
C GLY A 68 23.75 -7.27 7.23
N ALA A 69 23.29 -6.36 6.36
CA ALA A 69 23.60 -4.94 6.48
C ALA A 69 22.52 -4.12 7.23
N LYS A 70 22.94 -3.52 8.35
CA LYS A 70 22.15 -2.71 9.30
C LYS A 70 21.67 -1.33 8.78
N TYR A 71 21.80 -1.03 7.49
CA TYR A 71 21.63 0.34 6.99
C TYR A 71 20.75 0.44 5.75
N ILE A 72 19.46 0.10 5.92
CA ILE A 72 18.43 0.42 4.92
C ILE A 72 18.36 1.95 4.70
N LYS A 73 18.69 2.76 5.70
CA LYS A 73 18.44 4.22 5.69
C LYS A 73 19.40 5.09 4.85
N LYS A 74 20.51 4.54 4.35
CA LYS A 74 21.54 5.30 3.60
C LYS A 74 21.85 4.69 2.23
N CYS A 75 20.85 4.12 1.56
CA CYS A 75 21.04 3.57 0.23
C CYS A 75 20.46 4.54 -0.82
N ASP A 76 21.33 5.08 -1.67
CA ASP A 76 20.97 5.96 -2.78
C ASP A 76 19.95 5.31 -3.72
N ARG A 77 20.01 3.97 -3.88
CA ARG A 77 19.03 3.25 -4.69
C ARG A 77 17.61 3.40 -4.18
N TYR A 78 17.40 3.37 -2.86
CA TYR A 78 16.05 3.57 -2.32
C TYR A 78 15.58 4.99 -2.54
N GLN A 79 16.46 5.99 -2.40
CA GLN A 79 16.12 7.37 -2.74
C GLN A 79 15.71 7.49 -4.21
N ARG A 80 16.45 6.86 -5.13
CA ARG A 80 16.09 6.81 -6.55
C ARG A 80 14.75 6.13 -6.79
N VAL A 81 14.44 5.04 -6.08
CA VAL A 81 13.11 4.38 -6.16
C VAL A 81 11.98 5.34 -5.76
N PHE A 82 12.15 6.17 -4.72
CA PHE A 82 11.15 7.16 -4.36
C PHE A 82 11.07 8.34 -5.33
N GLN A 83 12.19 8.77 -5.91
CA GLN A 83 12.24 9.90 -6.84
C GLN A 83 11.74 9.53 -8.24
N SER A 84 12.22 8.41 -8.79
CA SER A 84 11.99 7.98 -10.15
C SER A 84 10.85 6.97 -10.29
N GLY A 85 10.47 6.29 -9.21
CA GLY A 85 9.56 5.15 -9.29
C GLY A 85 10.27 3.84 -9.66
N ILE A 86 9.48 2.81 -9.91
CA ILE A 86 9.93 1.48 -10.33
C ILE A 86 9.17 1.02 -11.57
N GLU A 87 9.83 0.23 -12.41
CA GLU A 87 9.23 -0.32 -13.62
C GLU A 87 9.10 -1.83 -13.50
N ILE A 88 7.88 -2.34 -13.69
CA ILE A 88 7.52 -3.75 -13.55
C ILE A 88 6.59 -4.11 -14.69
N CYS A 89 6.93 -5.11 -15.50
CA CYS A 89 6.09 -5.61 -16.59
C CYS A 89 5.54 -4.47 -17.49
N ASN A 90 6.42 -3.55 -17.93
CA ASN A 90 6.11 -2.36 -18.73
C ASN A 90 5.16 -1.35 -18.07
N ASN A 91 5.03 -1.40 -16.74
CA ASN A 91 4.25 -0.45 -15.96
C ASN A 91 5.17 0.30 -15.02
N ARG A 92 5.07 1.63 -15.05
CA ARG A 92 5.77 2.50 -14.12
C ARG A 92 4.89 2.78 -12.91
N TYR A 93 5.47 2.59 -11.74
CA TYR A 93 4.83 2.83 -10.46
C TYR A 93 5.62 3.88 -9.68
N HIS A 94 4.91 4.82 -9.09
CA HIS A 94 5.47 5.86 -8.25
C HIS A 94 4.97 5.71 -6.83
N ALA A 95 5.76 6.18 -5.86
CA ALA A 95 5.34 6.18 -4.47
C ALA A 95 3.94 6.78 -4.33
N PHE A 96 3.13 6.26 -3.43
CA PHE A 96 1.77 6.72 -3.17
C PHE A 96 1.59 7.07 -1.69
N GLY A 97 2.07 6.22 -0.79
CA GLY A 97 2.03 6.48 0.65
C GLY A 97 2.36 5.26 1.49
N ALA A 98 2.40 5.45 2.80
CA ALA A 98 2.58 4.38 3.77
C ALA A 98 1.85 4.75 5.07
N SER A 99 1.32 3.76 5.79
CA SER A 99 0.88 3.90 7.18
C SER A 99 2.04 3.75 8.16
N ASN A 100 1.81 4.05 9.44
CA ASN A 100 2.84 3.90 10.48
C ASN A 100 3.38 2.47 10.62
N SER A 101 2.52 1.45 10.47
CA SER A 101 2.95 0.05 10.51
C SER A 101 3.84 -0.27 9.31
N GLN A 102 3.49 0.26 8.13
CA GLN A 102 4.26 0.07 6.90
C GLN A 102 5.63 0.75 6.96
N LEU A 103 5.73 1.95 7.55
CA LEU A 103 7.01 2.60 7.80
C LEU A 103 7.93 1.76 8.70
N ARG A 104 7.38 1.10 9.72
CA ARG A 104 8.13 0.19 10.60
C ARG A 104 8.62 -1.06 9.85
N GLU A 105 7.81 -1.55 8.92
CA GLU A 105 8.10 -2.73 8.09
C GLU A 105 8.90 -2.39 6.82
N SER A 106 9.25 -1.12 6.60
CA SER A 106 9.88 -0.62 5.37
C SER A 106 9.09 -1.01 4.11
N SER A 107 7.75 -0.98 4.20
CA SER A 107 6.83 -1.22 3.10
C SER A 107 6.12 0.06 2.67
N TYR A 108 5.84 0.17 1.37
CA TYR A 108 5.33 1.39 0.76
C TYR A 108 4.37 1.07 -0.37
N TRP A 109 3.21 1.71 -0.39
CA TRP A 109 2.30 1.63 -1.53
C TRP A 109 2.83 2.49 -2.66
N PHE A 110 2.85 1.90 -3.84
CA PHE A 110 3.14 2.56 -5.10
C PHE A 110 1.91 2.45 -6.02
N ILE A 111 1.69 3.47 -6.84
CA ILE A 111 0.59 3.56 -7.79
C ILE A 111 1.12 3.69 -9.21
N ARG A 112 0.43 3.09 -10.18
CA ARG A 112 0.73 3.20 -11.60
C ARG A 112 0.51 4.64 -12.04
N ALA A 113 1.53 5.24 -12.63
CA ALA A 113 1.51 6.61 -13.13
C ALA A 113 2.64 6.81 -14.14
N LYS A 114 2.43 7.70 -15.12
CA LYS A 114 3.42 8.07 -16.12
C LYS A 114 4.51 8.96 -15.53
N SER A 115 4.18 9.74 -14.50
CA SER A 115 5.09 10.64 -13.82
C SER A 115 4.81 10.73 -12.33
N ARG A 116 5.71 11.37 -11.59
CA ARG A 116 5.56 11.65 -10.16
C ARG A 116 4.45 12.66 -9.91
N GLU A 117 4.25 13.58 -10.84
CA GLU A 117 3.24 14.63 -10.80
C GLU A 117 1.84 14.00 -10.93
N GLU A 118 1.64 13.08 -11.88
CA GLU A 118 0.39 12.32 -11.98
C GLU A 118 0.13 11.51 -10.69
N ALA A 119 1.16 10.89 -10.11
CA ALA A 119 1.02 10.18 -8.84
C ALA A 119 0.61 11.12 -7.69
N HIS A 120 1.13 12.35 -7.68
CA HIS A 120 0.74 13.38 -6.71
C HIS A 120 -0.71 13.83 -6.89
N GLU A 121 -1.15 14.11 -8.12
CA GLU A 121 -2.55 14.42 -8.44
C GLU A 121 -3.49 13.30 -7.98
N LYS A 122 -3.10 12.03 -8.21
CA LYS A 122 -3.87 10.87 -7.74
C LYS A 122 -3.95 10.80 -6.21
N ARG A 123 -2.90 11.21 -5.49
CA ARG A 123 -2.92 11.28 -4.02
C ARG A 123 -3.85 12.38 -3.52
N GLN A 124 -3.87 13.55 -4.16
CA GLN A 124 -4.71 14.69 -3.74
C GLN A 124 -6.22 14.34 -3.73
N LYS A 125 -6.64 13.32 -4.50
CA LYS A 125 -8.01 12.79 -4.45
C LYS A 125 -8.43 12.23 -3.08
N PHE A 126 -7.48 11.94 -2.19
CA PHE A 126 -7.73 11.37 -0.86
C PHE A 126 -7.62 12.37 0.29
N GLY A 127 -7.27 13.61 -0.02
CA GLY A 127 -7.08 14.66 0.98
C GLY A 127 -6.07 15.68 0.51
N ASP A 128 -6.07 16.81 1.21
CA ASP A 128 -5.04 17.82 1.04
C ASP A 128 -3.80 17.44 1.87
N PHE A 129 -2.66 17.35 1.19
CA PHE A 129 -1.37 16.99 1.76
C PHE A 129 -0.35 18.12 1.65
N SER A 130 -0.76 19.35 1.31
CA SER A 130 0.13 20.51 1.14
C SER A 130 0.54 21.20 2.44
N ARG A 131 0.66 20.46 3.55
CA ARG A 131 1.11 21.00 4.84
C ARG A 131 2.63 21.04 4.96
#